data_AF-A0A1J3GNK0-F1
#
_entry.id   AF-A0A1J3GNK0-F1
#
_cell.length_a   1.000
_cell.length_b   1.000
_cell.length_c   1.000
_cell.angle_alpha   90.00
_cell.angle_beta   90.00
_cell.angle_gamma   90.00
#
_symmetry.space_group_name_H-M   'P 1'
#
loop_
_entity.id
_entity.type
_entity.pdbx_description
1 polymer ?
#
loop_
_entity_poly.entity_id
_entity_poly.type
_entity_poly.pdbx_seq_one_letter_code
_entity_poly.pdbx_strand_id
1 'polypeptide(L)'
;FDFIEDLIRVVDCVESDELHLAQVILSRLNQRLRSPAGRPLQRAAFYFKEALGSLITGSNRNPNRLSSWSEIVQKIRAIKEFSGISPIPLFSHFTANQAIL
;
A
#
# COMPACT_ATOMS: atom_id res chain seq x y z
N PHE A 1 -6.04 -13.28 12.92
CA PHE A 1 -6.20 -12.88 11.51
C PHE A 1 -5.04 -13.49 10.75
N ASP A 2 -5.18 -14.70 10.24
CA ASP A 2 -4.04 -15.51 9.77
C ASP A 2 -3.31 -14.87 8.57
N PHE A 3 -3.95 -13.94 7.86
CA PHE A 3 -3.28 -13.16 6.82
C PHE A 3 -2.19 -12.21 7.34
N ILE A 4 -2.22 -11.79 8.61
CA ILE A 4 -1.16 -10.97 9.20
C ILE A 4 0.09 -11.81 9.42
N GLU A 5 -0.06 -13.01 9.95
CA GLU A 5 1.04 -13.95 10.14
C GLU A 5 1.64 -14.38 8.79
N ASP A 6 0.80 -14.63 7.79
CA ASP A 6 1.26 -14.91 6.43
C ASP A 6 2.01 -13.71 5.82
N LEU A 7 1.56 -12.47 6.06
CA LEU A 7 2.27 -11.26 5.59
C LEU A 7 3.63 -11.10 6.27
N ILE A 8 3.73 -11.33 7.58
CA ILE A 8 5.00 -11.30 8.32
C ILE A 8 5.93 -12.38 7.77
N ARG A 9 5.43 -13.60 7.56
CA ARG A 9 6.23 -14.69 7.01
C ARG A 9 6.75 -14.37 5.60
N VAL A 10 5.98 -13.67 4.76
CA VAL A 10 6.47 -13.18 3.47
C VAL A 10 7.67 -12.23 3.65
N VAL A 11 7.59 -11.31 4.62
CA VAL A 11 8.69 -10.40 4.93
C VAL A 11 9.93 -11.16 5.40
N ASP A 12 9.77 -12.09 6.35
CA ASP A 12 10.88 -12.91 6.87
C ASP A 12 11.58 -13.71 5.75
N CYS A 13 10.80 -14.24 4.80
CA CYS A 13 11.33 -14.93 3.63
C CYS A 13 12.10 -13.97 2.71
N VAL A 14 11.62 -12.74 2.51
CA VAL A 14 12.31 -11.72 1.70
C VAL A 14 13.62 -11.31 2.37
N GLU A 15 13.64 -11.17 3.70
CA GLU A 15 14.86 -10.84 4.46
C GLU A 15 15.89 -11.98 4.43
N SER A 16 15.43 -13.22 4.42
CA SER A 16 16.27 -14.43 4.38
C SER A 16 16.67 -14.86 2.95
N ASP A 17 16.33 -14.07 1.93
CA ASP A 17 16.52 -14.38 0.50
C ASP A 17 15.78 -15.65 0.00
N GLU A 18 14.76 -16.10 0.74
CA GLU A 18 13.90 -17.23 0.41
C GLU A 18 12.72 -16.81 -0.50
N LEU A 19 13.02 -16.17 -1.63
CA LEU A 19 11.99 -15.57 -2.51
C LEU A 19 10.97 -16.59 -3.05
N HIS A 20 11.37 -17.85 -3.23
CA HIS A 20 10.46 -18.90 -3.70
C HIS A 20 9.37 -19.21 -2.65
N LEU A 21 9.74 -19.26 -1.37
CA LEU A 21 8.80 -19.46 -0.28
C LEU A 21 7.88 -18.23 -0.13
N ALA A 22 8.45 -17.02 -0.24
CA ALA A 22 7.68 -15.77 -0.25
C ALA A 22 6.59 -15.79 -1.33
N GLN A 23 6.92 -16.22 -2.56
CA GLN A 23 5.96 -16.33 -3.66
C GLN A 23 4.84 -17.34 -3.38
N VAL A 24 5.16 -18.49 -2.77
CA VAL A 24 4.15 -19.49 -2.40
C VAL A 24 3.17 -18.91 -1.38
N ILE A 25 3.65 -18.26 -0.33
CA ILE A 25 2.78 -17.67 0.70
C ILE A 25 1.95 -16.54 0.08
N LEU A 26 2.57 -15.69 -0.74
CA LEU A 26 1.89 -14.59 -1.41
C LEU A 26 0.78 -15.09 -2.36
N SER A 27 0.98 -16.22 -3.04
CA SER A 27 -0.06 -16.83 -3.89
C SER A 27 -1.31 -17.24 -3.09
N ARG A 28 -1.12 -17.76 -1.87
CA ARG A 28 -2.22 -18.10 -0.94
C ARG A 28 -2.92 -16.84 -0.45
N LEU A 29 -2.15 -15.81 -0.08
CA LEU A 29 -2.68 -14.49 0.29
C LEU A 29 -3.50 -13.87 -0.85
N ASN A 30 -3.06 -14.01 -2.11
CA ASN A 30 -3.80 -13.53 -3.29
C ASN A 30 -5.18 -14.20 -3.43
N GLN A 31 -5.29 -15.50 -3.13
CA GLN A 31 -6.57 -16.20 -3.17
C GLN A 31 -7.53 -15.76 -2.07
N ARG A 32 -7.01 -15.37 -0.89
CA ARG A 32 -7.81 -14.91 0.26
C ARG A 32 -8.17 -13.42 0.18
N LEU A 33 -7.26 -12.60 -0.32
CA LEU A 33 -7.37 -11.14 -0.42
C LEU A 33 -7.50 -10.75 -1.90
N ARG A 34 -8.64 -11.08 -2.51
CA ARG A 34 -8.91 -10.85 -3.94
C ARG A 34 -9.30 -9.41 -4.27
N SER A 35 -9.80 -8.65 -3.31
CA SER A 35 -10.24 -7.27 -3.50
C SER A 35 -9.99 -6.41 -2.26
N PRO A 36 -9.83 -5.07 -2.41
CA PRO A 36 -9.65 -4.13 -1.30
C PRO A 36 -10.97 -3.83 -0.56
N ALA A 37 -11.80 -4.86 -0.33
CA ALA A 37 -13.10 -4.74 0.31
C ALA A 37 -13.12 -5.38 1.71
N GLY A 38 -14.13 -5.04 2.51
CA GLY A 38 -14.32 -5.62 3.84
C GLY A 38 -13.82 -4.73 4.98
N ARG A 39 -13.45 -5.36 6.11
CA ARG A 39 -13.06 -4.65 7.35
C ARG A 39 -11.77 -3.85 7.15
N PRO A 40 -11.54 -2.75 7.90
CA PRO A 40 -10.36 -1.91 7.74
C PRO A 40 -9.03 -2.69 7.69
N LEU A 41 -8.86 -3.69 8.58
CA LEU A 41 -7.65 -4.51 8.61
C LEU A 41 -7.48 -5.40 7.36
N GLN A 42 -8.57 -5.94 6.80
CA GLN A 42 -8.52 -6.72 5.55
C GLN A 42 -8.12 -5.85 4.37
N ARG A 43 -8.64 -4.62 4.30
CA ARG A 43 -8.26 -3.65 3.27
C ARG A 43 -6.79 -3.28 3.39
N ALA A 44 -6.30 -3.03 4.61
CA ALA A 44 -4.87 -2.78 4.83
C ALA A 44 -4.02 -3.97 4.36
N ALA A 45 -4.37 -5.19 4.78
CA ALA A 45 -3.66 -6.40 4.38
C ALA A 45 -3.64 -6.61 2.86
N PHE A 46 -4.75 -6.29 2.16
CA PHE A 46 -4.79 -6.34 0.70
C PHE A 46 -3.71 -5.44 0.08
N TYR A 47 -3.61 -4.18 0.52
CA TYR A 47 -2.61 -3.25 -0.02
C TYR A 47 -1.16 -3.64 0.36
N PHE A 48 -0.92 -4.15 1.57
CA PHE A 48 0.40 -4.68 1.94
C PHE A 48 0.81 -5.87 1.08
N LYS A 49 -0.12 -6.80 0.81
CA LYS A 49 0.10 -7.93 -0.08
C LYS A 49 0.46 -7.47 -1.50
N GLU A 50 -0.27 -6.50 -2.08
CA GLU A 50 0.06 -5.95 -3.42
C GLU A 50 1.44 -5.29 -3.43
N ALA A 51 1.79 -4.55 -2.37
CA ALA A 51 3.09 -3.90 -2.24
C ALA A 51 4.25 -4.92 -2.16
N LEU A 52 4.10 -5.97 -1.35
CA LEU A 52 5.08 -7.07 -1.26
C LEU A 52 5.21 -7.82 -2.59
N GLY A 53 4.11 -8.05 -3.31
CA GLY A 53 4.15 -8.63 -4.65
C GLY A 53 4.92 -7.79 -5.64
N SER A 54 4.71 -6.47 -5.64
CA SER A 54 5.47 -5.54 -6.49
C SER A 54 6.96 -5.50 -6.14
N LEU A 55 7.30 -5.61 -4.85
CA LEU A 55 8.68 -5.70 -4.38
C LEU A 55 9.39 -6.96 -4.90
N ILE A 56 8.77 -8.13 -4.70
CA ILE A 56 9.34 -9.44 -5.07
C ILE A 56 9.49 -9.57 -6.60
N THR A 57 8.52 -9.07 -7.36
CA THR A 57 8.54 -9.12 -8.83
C THR A 57 9.42 -8.03 -9.46
N GLY A 58 9.91 -7.07 -8.68
CA GLY A 58 10.70 -5.94 -9.17
C GLY A 58 9.90 -4.94 -10.01
N SER A 59 8.57 -4.99 -10.01
CA SER A 59 7.71 -4.13 -10.83
C SER A 59 7.84 -2.64 -10.49
N ASN A 60 8.15 -2.32 -9.23
CA ASN A 60 8.39 -0.94 -8.76
C ASN A 60 9.79 -0.37 -9.07
N ARG A 61 10.68 -1.11 -9.76
CA ARG A 61 12.08 -0.69 -9.94
C ARG A 61 12.31 0.37 -11.01
N ASN A 62 11.28 0.97 -11.58
CA ASN A 62 11.46 2.00 -12.60
C ASN A 62 11.19 3.40 -12.02
N PRO A 63 12.19 4.04 -11.37
CA PRO A 63 12.05 5.37 -10.77
C PRO A 63 11.72 6.47 -11.81
N ASN A 64 11.94 6.19 -13.10
CA ASN A 64 11.63 7.09 -14.20
C ASN A 64 10.25 6.83 -14.83
N ARG A 65 9.39 5.99 -14.22
CA ARG A 65 8.04 5.78 -14.73
C ARG A 65 7.23 7.06 -14.53
N LEU A 66 7.13 7.85 -15.60
CA LEU A 66 6.25 9.00 -15.66
C LEU A 66 4.81 8.53 -15.42
N SER A 67 4.15 9.13 -14.43
CA SER A 67 2.72 8.92 -14.23
C SER A 67 1.97 9.43 -15.46
N SER A 68 1.08 8.61 -15.98
CA SER A 68 0.13 9.04 -17.01
C SER A 68 -0.72 10.19 -16.51
N TRP A 69 -1.25 11.00 -17.43
CA TRP A 69 -2.15 12.09 -17.07
C TRP A 69 -3.38 11.62 -16.28
N SER A 70 -3.90 10.44 -16.64
CA SER A 70 -5.00 9.79 -15.92
C SER A 70 -4.62 9.49 -14.46
N GLU A 71 -3.45 8.87 -14.21
CA GLU A 71 -2.97 8.58 -12.86
C GLU A 71 -2.81 9.87 -12.03
N ILE A 72 -2.32 10.95 -12.63
CA ILE A 72 -2.20 12.26 -11.98
C ILE A 72 -3.58 12.80 -11.57
N VAL A 73 -4.54 12.82 -12.50
CA VAL A 73 -5.91 13.31 -12.22
C VAL A 73 -6.59 12.47 -11.13
N GLN A 74 -6.42 11.15 -11.16
CA GLN A 74 -6.95 10.27 -10.11
C GLN A 74 -6.30 10.53 -8.75
N LYS A 75 -4.98 10.77 -8.71
CA LYS A 75 -4.27 11.13 -7.48
C LYS A 75 -4.77 12.45 -6.90
N ILE A 76 -4.97 13.47 -7.74
CA ILE A 76 -5.53 14.77 -7.30
C ILE A 76 -6.92 14.58 -6.70
N ARG A 77 -7.78 13.81 -7.37
CA ARG A 77 -9.13 13.48 -6.87
C ARG A 77 -9.06 12.79 -5.50
N ALA A 78 -8.21 11.78 -5.35
CA ALA A 78 -8.04 11.05 -4.10
C ALA A 78 -7.56 11.95 -2.96
N ILE A 79 -6.60 12.86 -3.20
CA ILE A 79 -6.11 13.81 -2.20
C ILE A 79 -7.22 14.79 -1.78
N LYS A 80 -8.03 15.26 -2.73
CA LYS A 80 -9.16 16.14 -2.46
C LYS A 80 -10.21 15.45 -1.59
N GLU A 81 -10.59 14.21 -1.93
CA GLU A 81 -11.55 13.42 -1.16
C GLU A 81 -11.00 13.12 0.24
N PHE A 82 -9.74 12.71 0.35
CA PHE A 82 -9.09 12.44 1.65
C PHE A 82 -9.10 13.67 2.56
N SER A 83 -8.81 14.85 2.01
CA SER A 83 -8.86 16.12 2.76
C SER A 83 -10.27 16.47 3.26
N GLY A 84 -11.31 15.98 2.58
CA GLY A 84 -12.71 16.19 2.99
C GLY A 84 -13.17 15.26 4.11
N ILE A 85 -12.56 14.08 4.26
CA ILE A 85 -12.97 13.06 5.24
C ILE A 85 -11.99 12.86 6.40
N SER A 86 -10.75 13.34 6.26
CA SER A 86 -9.68 13.18 7.26
C SER A 86 -9.28 14.53 7.84
N PRO A 87 -9.11 14.66 9.17
CA PRO A 87 -8.63 15.89 9.78
C PRO A 87 -7.13 16.13 9.54
N ILE A 88 -6.37 15.11 9.09
CA ILE A 88 -4.91 15.18 8.99
C ILE A 88 -4.44 16.33 8.09
N PRO A 89 -4.93 16.50 6.84
CA PRO A 89 -4.45 17.59 5.98
C PRO A 89 -4.79 18.97 6.56
N LEU A 90 -5.99 19.13 7.12
CA LEU A 90 -6.42 20.38 7.73
C LEU A 90 -5.54 20.75 8.94
N PHE A 91 -5.31 19.79 9.84
CA PHE A 91 -4.43 19.97 11.00
C PHE A 91 -3.02 20.37 10.58
N SER A 92 -2.44 19.67 9.59
CA SER A 92 -1.10 19.96 9.09
C SER A 92 -1.02 21.36 8.49
N HIS A 93 -1.99 21.75 7.65
CA HIS A 93 -2.02 23.09 7.03
C HIS A 93 -2.15 24.19 8.09
N PHE A 94 -3.09 24.05 9.03
CA PHE A 94 -3.30 25.06 10.05
C PHE A 94 -2.05 25.21 10.93
N THR A 95 -1.51 24.10 11.44
CA THR A 95 -0.35 24.12 12.34
C THR A 95 0.89 24.68 11.64
N ALA A 96 1.15 24.28 10.39
CA ALA A 96 2.28 24.81 9.63
C ALA A 96 2.12 26.31 9.36
N ASN A 97 0.93 26.76 8.96
CA ASN A 97 0.68 28.19 8.73
C ASN A 97 0.88 29.02 10.00
N GLN A 98 0.43 28.52 11.15
CA GLN A 98 0.63 29.21 12.44
C GLN A 98 2.09 29.23 12.89
N ALA A 99 2.93 28.30 12.45
CA ALA A 99 4.36 28.32 12.73
C ALA A 99 5.13 29.28 11.82
N ILE A 100 4.59 29.58 10.64
CA ILE A 100 5.19 30.48 9.65
C ILE A 100 4.87 31.95 9.95
N LEU A 101 3.64 32.22 10.41
CA LEU A 101 3.15 33.55 10.78
C LEU A 101 3.71 34.01 12.13
#